data_AF-A0A0C9QIU0-F1
#
_entry.id   AF-A0A0C9QIU0-F1
#
_cell.length_a   1.000
_cell.length_b   1.000
_cell.length_c   1.000
_cell.angle_alpha   90.00
_cell.angle_beta   90.00
_cell.angle_gamma   90.00
#
_symmetry.space_group_name_H-M   'P 1'
#
loop_
_entity.id
_entity.type
_entity.pdbx_description
1 polymer ?
#
loop_
_entity_poly.entity_id
_entity_poly.type
_entity_poly.pdbx_seq_one_letter_code
_entity_poly.pdbx_strand_id
1 'polypeptide(L)'
;FFLLFITCFSLNGDEPISTLTQDFHTRLDNLLRTLVHARPHFVRCIRSNATETPLHLDRGVAMRQIRSLQVLETVNLMAGGYPHRMRFKAFNARYRLIAPFKQLRRAEEQAVEDTKLILQNAQQVKSKFGASTSWALGKRHIFLSEGIRQQLENLRSETRRKAATAIQCTWRGWRVRKRWPIRRALPVTSTLSSKQPQQANLTGTRPRSVNGGTGTGTRPRPQPIAGTPPPDPTEKCADQKMIQQTCTLFGLDLERPPPVPPSRSYTVTGNTKLGYPQTRVMKMPFPEEGEGEVVLLKGETVLVVGASPRRGHLLVEHNNTTLHVPYQFMELKPCNINV
;
A
#
# COMPACT_ATOMS: atom_id res chain seq x y z
N PHE A 1 27.20 19.90 -36.78
CA PHE A 1 27.88 18.61 -36.46
C PHE A 1 26.96 17.59 -35.76
N PHE A 2 26.01 17.96 -34.91
CA PHE A 2 25.08 17.00 -34.26
C PHE A 2 23.92 16.49 -35.16
N LEU A 3 23.58 17.20 -36.25
CA LEU A 3 22.51 16.79 -37.16
C LEU A 3 22.95 15.83 -38.27
N LEU A 4 24.25 15.68 -38.53
CA LEU A 4 24.75 14.79 -39.59
C LEU A 4 24.93 13.33 -39.14
N PHE A 5 24.96 13.08 -37.83
CA PHE A 5 25.12 11.73 -37.27
C PHE A 5 23.80 10.94 -37.21
N ILE A 6 22.65 11.62 -37.29
CA ILE A 6 21.33 10.98 -37.19
C ILE A 6 20.88 10.40 -38.54
N THR A 7 21.34 10.95 -39.67
CA THR A 7 20.89 10.53 -41.01
C THR A 7 21.72 9.41 -41.64
N CYS A 8 22.91 9.07 -41.11
CA CYS A 8 23.75 8.03 -41.69
C CYS A 8 23.45 6.60 -41.17
N PHE A 9 22.53 6.44 -40.22
CA PHE A 9 22.14 5.13 -39.68
C PHE A 9 20.82 4.59 -40.25
N SER A 10 20.29 5.19 -41.32
CA SER A 10 19.02 4.78 -41.95
C SER A 10 19.18 3.89 -43.19
N LEU A 11 20.34 3.21 -43.32
CA LEU A 11 20.55 2.20 -44.36
C LEU A 11 20.95 0.89 -43.68
N ASN A 12 19.97 0.22 -43.09
CA ASN A 12 19.79 -1.25 -43.07
C ASN A 12 18.53 -1.53 -42.25
N GLY A 13 17.68 -2.41 -42.75
CA GLY A 13 16.34 -2.71 -42.22
C GLY A 13 16.30 -3.48 -40.90
N ASP A 14 17.18 -3.15 -39.95
CA ASP A 14 17.16 -3.67 -38.58
C ASP A 14 16.71 -2.55 -37.64
N GLU A 15 15.84 -2.87 -36.68
CA GLU A 15 15.33 -1.91 -35.68
C GLU A 15 16.47 -1.05 -35.11
N PRO A 16 16.28 0.28 -34.99
CA PRO A 16 17.33 1.15 -34.46
C PRO A 16 17.66 0.71 -33.03
N ILE A 17 18.93 0.36 -32.80
CA ILE A 17 19.45 -0.06 -31.50
C ILE A 17 19.22 1.09 -30.50
N SER A 18 18.20 0.94 -29.66
CA SER A 18 17.84 1.93 -28.65
C SER A 18 18.94 1.99 -27.58
N THR A 19 19.52 3.16 -27.38
CA THR A 19 20.52 3.35 -26.33
C THR A 19 19.86 3.25 -24.94
N LEU A 20 20.61 2.87 -23.90
CA LEU A 20 20.09 2.82 -22.52
C LEU A 20 19.39 4.13 -22.11
N THR A 21 19.94 5.27 -22.54
CA THR A 21 19.38 6.60 -22.30
C THR A 21 18.03 6.75 -23.00
N GLN A 22 17.93 6.35 -24.27
CA GLN A 22 16.69 6.39 -25.04
C GLN A 22 15.62 5.47 -24.44
N ASP A 23 15.99 4.27 -24.00
CA ASP A 23 15.10 3.36 -23.29
C ASP A 23 14.60 3.94 -21.96
N PHE A 24 15.47 4.57 -21.19
CA PHE A 24 15.10 5.21 -19.93
C PHE A 24 14.15 6.39 -20.15
N HIS A 25 14.42 7.24 -21.14
CA HIS A 25 13.51 8.31 -21.55
C HIS A 25 12.14 7.77 -21.98
N THR A 26 12.12 6.75 -22.84
CA THR A 26 10.87 6.12 -23.29
C THR A 26 10.05 5.58 -22.12
N ARG A 27 10.70 4.92 -21.15
CA ARG A 27 10.03 4.39 -19.95
C ARG A 27 9.51 5.51 -19.05
N LEU A 28 10.26 6.59 -18.85
CA LEU A 28 9.81 7.75 -18.09
C LEU A 28 8.62 8.44 -18.74
N ASP A 29 8.65 8.63 -20.06
CA ASP A 29 7.53 9.24 -20.79
C ASP A 29 6.26 8.41 -20.67
N ASN A 30 6.36 7.09 -20.77
CA ASN A 30 5.23 6.19 -20.57
C ASN A 30 4.68 6.26 -19.14
N LEU A 31 5.55 6.38 -18.13
CA LEU A 31 5.13 6.61 -16.76
C LEU A 31 4.41 7.97 -16.61
N LEU A 32 4.96 9.04 -17.17
CA LEU A 32 4.37 10.39 -17.10
C LEU A 32 3.01 10.44 -17.79
N ARG A 33 2.85 9.81 -18.97
CA ARG A 33 1.56 9.69 -19.66
C ARG A 33 0.52 9.03 -18.77
N THR A 34 0.91 7.95 -18.07
CA THR A 34 0.01 7.24 -17.14
C THR A 34 -0.37 8.12 -15.95
N LEU A 35 0.58 8.87 -15.38
CA LEU A 35 0.36 9.75 -14.24
C LEU A 35 -0.54 10.96 -14.58
N VAL A 36 -0.46 11.51 -15.80
CA VAL A 36 -1.28 12.65 -16.24
C VAL A 36 -2.77 12.31 -16.27
N HIS A 37 -3.12 11.06 -16.56
CA HIS A 37 -4.52 10.60 -16.54
C HIS A 37 -5.02 10.22 -15.14
N ALA A 38 -4.12 10.12 -14.16
CA ALA A 38 -4.46 9.80 -12.78
C ALA A 38 -4.78 11.06 -11.95
N ARG A 39 -5.28 10.86 -10.73
CA ARG A 39 -5.39 11.90 -9.71
C ARG A 39 -4.22 11.73 -8.72
N PRO A 40 -3.13 12.51 -8.85
CA PRO A 40 -1.93 12.30 -8.05
C PRO A 40 -2.13 12.73 -6.60
N HIS A 41 -1.51 11.97 -5.69
CA HIS A 41 -1.38 12.31 -4.28
C HIS A 41 0.12 12.34 -3.94
N PHE A 42 0.60 13.47 -3.44
CA PHE A 42 2.02 13.66 -3.17
C PHE A 42 2.35 13.38 -1.71
N VAL A 43 3.30 12.49 -1.47
CA VAL A 43 3.89 12.23 -0.15
C VAL A 43 5.35 12.67 -0.20
N ARG A 44 5.75 13.59 0.67
CA ARG A 44 7.13 14.06 0.79
C ARG A 44 7.78 13.45 2.01
N CYS A 45 8.80 12.61 1.80
CA CYS A 45 9.57 12.00 2.87
C CYS A 45 10.68 12.96 3.31
N ILE A 46 10.85 13.16 4.62
CA ILE A 46 11.90 14.00 5.21
C ILE A 46 12.71 13.13 6.16
N ARG A 47 14.03 13.03 5.93
CA ARG A 47 14.97 12.37 6.84
C ARG A 47 15.16 13.23 8.07
N SER A 48 14.95 12.67 9.27
CA SER A 48 15.03 13.39 10.55
C SER A 48 16.46 13.70 10.98
N ASN A 49 17.41 12.81 10.71
CA ASN A 49 18.82 12.96 11.06
C ASN A 49 19.72 12.11 10.15
N ALA A 50 20.99 12.45 10.05
CA ALA A 50 21.96 11.70 9.24
C ALA A 50 22.46 10.41 9.92
N THR A 51 22.37 10.32 11.24
CA THR A 51 22.92 9.21 12.06
C THR A 51 21.95 8.04 12.25
N GLU A 52 20.76 8.10 11.66
CA GLU A 52 19.68 7.09 11.77
C GLU A 52 19.24 6.82 13.22
N THR A 53 19.42 7.82 14.09
CA THR A 53 19.06 7.74 15.50
C THR A 53 17.55 7.90 15.68
N PRO A 54 16.88 6.99 16.41
CA PRO A 54 15.44 7.11 16.64
C PRO A 54 15.14 8.33 17.52
N LEU A 55 13.97 8.95 17.30
CA LEU A 55 13.46 10.09 18.08
C LEU A 55 14.36 11.34 18.11
N HIS A 56 15.37 11.40 17.25
CA HIS A 56 16.24 12.56 17.11
C HIS A 56 15.90 13.35 15.86
N LEU A 57 15.70 14.66 15.99
CA LEU A 57 15.46 15.57 14.87
C LEU A 57 16.59 16.58 14.75
N ASP A 58 17.39 16.41 13.72
CA ASP A 58 18.37 17.41 13.30
C ASP A 58 17.70 18.46 12.42
N ARG A 59 17.55 19.66 12.98
CA ARG A 59 16.95 20.81 12.30
C ARG A 59 17.71 21.20 11.04
N GLY A 60 19.03 21.10 11.02
CA GLY A 60 19.84 21.49 9.86
C GLY A 60 19.63 20.55 8.67
N VAL A 61 19.52 19.25 8.93
CA VAL A 61 19.21 18.23 7.91
C VAL A 61 17.77 18.37 7.41
N ALA A 62 16.80 18.56 8.31
CA ALA A 62 15.40 18.72 7.94
C ALA A 62 15.16 20.02 7.13
N MET A 63 15.74 21.14 7.56
CA MET A 63 15.55 22.45 6.88
C MET A 63 16.14 22.48 5.47
N ARG A 64 17.32 21.85 5.25
CA ARG A 64 17.88 21.71 3.90
C ARG A 64 16.95 20.93 2.99
N GLN A 65 16.38 19.83 3.48
CA GLN A 65 15.42 19.04 2.72
C GLN A 65 14.14 19.82 2.42
N ILE A 66 13.56 20.50 3.41
CA ILE A 66 12.36 21.33 3.26
C ILE A 66 12.54 22.39 2.16
N ARG A 67 13.72 23.04 2.09
CA ARG A 67 14.07 23.99 1.03
C ARG A 67 14.26 23.29 -0.32
N SER A 68 15.03 22.20 -0.38
CA SER A 68 15.30 21.47 -1.63
C SER A 68 14.04 20.86 -2.27
N LEU A 69 13.08 20.42 -1.44
CA LEU A 69 11.80 19.87 -1.85
C LEU A 69 10.73 20.96 -2.07
N GLN A 70 11.10 22.23 -1.88
CA GLN A 70 10.25 23.42 -2.03
C GLN A 70 8.92 23.31 -1.26
N VAL A 71 8.99 22.75 -0.05
CA VAL A 71 7.77 22.48 0.74
C VAL A 71 7.12 23.79 1.17
N LEU A 72 7.91 24.78 1.59
CA LEU A 72 7.40 26.06 2.06
C LEU A 72 6.78 26.87 0.92
N GLU A 73 7.42 26.88 -0.24
CA GLU A 73 6.94 27.54 -1.46
C GLU A 73 5.63 26.90 -1.93
N THR A 74 5.56 25.56 -1.91
CA THR A 74 4.32 24.84 -2.23
C THR A 74 3.20 25.19 -1.25
N VAL A 75 3.51 25.22 0.06
CA VAL A 75 2.52 25.58 1.09
C VAL A 75 2.05 27.02 0.90
N ASN A 76 2.95 27.95 0.62
CA ASN A 76 2.62 29.35 0.39
C ASN A 76 1.75 29.53 -0.86
N LEU A 77 2.08 28.84 -1.95
CA LEU A 77 1.25 28.83 -3.17
C LEU A 77 -0.15 28.27 -2.90
N MET A 78 -0.26 27.21 -2.11
CA MET A 78 -1.56 26.63 -1.73
C MET A 78 -2.34 27.53 -0.77
N ALA A 79 -1.66 28.25 0.13
CA ALA A 79 -2.28 29.14 1.11
C ALA A 79 -2.78 30.45 0.49
N GLY A 80 -2.03 31.03 -0.45
CA GLY A 80 -2.43 32.23 -1.19
C GLY A 80 -3.37 31.96 -2.37
N GLY A 81 -3.43 30.71 -2.83
CA GLY A 81 -4.24 30.30 -3.98
C GLY A 81 -5.59 29.65 -3.63
N TYR A 82 -6.20 29.08 -4.67
CA TYR A 82 -7.44 28.29 -4.58
C TYR A 82 -7.18 26.87 -5.09
N PRO A 83 -6.52 25.99 -4.30
CA PRO A 83 -6.13 24.66 -4.77
C PRO A 83 -7.32 23.75 -5.08
N HIS A 84 -8.51 24.05 -4.56
CA HIS A 84 -9.70 23.23 -4.75
C HIS A 84 -10.64 23.82 -5.77
N ARG A 85 -10.87 23.08 -6.85
CA ARG A 85 -11.81 23.44 -7.92
C ARG A 85 -12.91 22.39 -8.01
N MET A 86 -14.17 22.85 -8.09
CA MET A 86 -15.31 21.95 -8.24
C MET A 86 -16.39 22.57 -9.14
N ARG A 87 -17.10 21.75 -9.92
CA ARG A 87 -18.28 22.21 -10.69
C ARG A 87 -19.41 22.62 -9.75
N PHE A 88 -20.21 23.62 -10.11
CA PHE A 88 -21.34 24.07 -9.28
C PHE A 88 -22.33 22.94 -8.95
N LYS A 89 -22.69 22.12 -9.94
CA LYS A 89 -23.56 20.95 -9.74
C LYS A 89 -23.03 19.98 -8.68
N ALA A 90 -21.72 19.68 -8.73
CA ALA A 90 -21.07 18.80 -7.75
C ALA A 90 -20.96 19.45 -6.37
N PHE A 91 -20.67 20.76 -6.31
CA PHE A 91 -20.64 21.53 -5.07
C PHE A 91 -22.00 21.51 -4.37
N ASN A 92 -23.08 21.86 -5.08
CA ASN A 92 -24.42 21.91 -4.54
C ASN A 92 -24.90 20.52 -4.08
N ALA A 93 -24.68 19.48 -4.90
CA ALA A 93 -25.03 18.11 -4.51
C ALA A 93 -24.31 17.66 -3.23
N ARG A 94 -23.05 18.07 -3.04
CA ARG A 94 -22.25 17.75 -1.86
C ARG A 94 -22.68 18.59 -0.64
N TYR A 95 -22.86 19.90 -0.78
CA TYR A 95 -23.03 20.78 0.38
C TYR A 95 -24.46 21.26 0.64
N ARG A 96 -25.46 20.79 -0.12
CA ARG A 96 -26.89 21.15 0.06
C ARG A 96 -27.43 20.98 1.49
N LEU A 97 -26.85 20.08 2.28
CA LEU A 97 -27.26 19.83 3.67
C LEU A 97 -26.85 20.94 4.64
N ILE A 98 -25.97 21.85 4.23
CA ILE A 98 -25.52 22.97 5.06
C ILE A 98 -26.55 24.12 5.01
N ALA A 99 -27.20 24.32 3.86
CA ALA A 99 -28.22 25.35 3.70
C ALA A 99 -29.64 24.82 4.02
N PRO A 100 -30.56 25.68 4.47
CA PRO A 100 -31.95 25.30 4.72
C PRO A 100 -32.63 24.77 3.45
N PHE A 101 -33.29 23.61 3.56
CA PHE A 101 -33.93 22.92 2.44
C PHE A 101 -34.93 23.80 1.66
N LYS A 102 -35.63 24.70 2.37
CA LYS A 102 -36.66 25.60 1.81
C LYS A 102 -36.10 26.73 0.94
N GLN A 103 -34.83 27.11 1.15
CA GLN A 103 -34.21 28.23 0.44
C GLN A 103 -33.43 27.77 -0.80
N LEU A 104 -33.17 26.47 -0.93
CA LEU A 104 -32.47 25.89 -2.08
C LEU A 104 -33.44 25.67 -3.24
N ARG A 105 -33.17 26.30 -4.38
CA ARG A 105 -34.04 26.27 -5.55
C ARG A 105 -33.85 24.99 -6.38
N ARG A 106 -32.63 24.41 -6.38
CA ARG A 106 -32.30 23.12 -7.02
C ARG A 106 -32.57 23.04 -8.53
N ALA A 107 -32.77 24.19 -9.17
CA ALA A 107 -32.77 24.32 -10.61
C ALA A 107 -31.32 24.52 -11.11
N GLU A 108 -30.97 23.92 -12.25
CA GLU A 108 -29.60 23.99 -12.80
C GLU A 108 -29.22 25.43 -13.19
N GLU A 109 -30.18 26.23 -13.65
CA GLU A 109 -30.04 27.65 -14.00
C GLU A 109 -29.66 28.54 -12.80
N GLN A 110 -29.95 28.09 -11.58
CA GLN A 110 -29.75 28.86 -10.34
C GLN A 110 -28.66 28.26 -9.45
N ALA A 111 -27.84 27.35 -10.00
CA ALA A 111 -26.79 26.66 -9.26
C ALA A 111 -25.76 27.60 -8.62
N VAL A 112 -25.49 28.76 -9.24
CA VAL A 112 -24.58 29.78 -8.70
C VAL A 112 -25.15 30.42 -7.44
N GLU A 113 -26.44 30.71 -7.44
CA GLU A 113 -27.12 31.34 -6.31
C GLU A 113 -27.26 30.36 -5.13
N ASP A 114 -27.59 29.10 -5.40
CA ASP A 114 -27.56 28.03 -4.40
C ASP A 114 -26.15 27.86 -3.80
N THR A 115 -25.10 27.98 -4.62
CA THR A 115 -23.70 27.93 -4.16
C THR A 115 -23.40 29.09 -3.19
N LYS A 116 -23.79 30.32 -3.55
CA LYS A 116 -23.61 31.52 -2.71
C LYS A 116 -24.34 31.36 -1.37
N LEU A 117 -25.58 30.87 -1.40
CA LEU A 117 -26.38 30.65 -0.19
C LEU A 117 -25.71 29.65 0.76
N ILE A 118 -25.18 28.54 0.23
CA ILE A 118 -24.44 27.55 1.01
C ILE A 118 -23.19 28.17 1.65
N LEU A 119 -22.44 28.99 0.90
CA LEU A 119 -21.23 29.66 1.40
C LEU A 119 -21.55 30.69 2.49
N GLN A 120 -22.61 31.47 2.32
CA GLN A 120 -23.07 32.43 3.32
C GLN A 120 -23.44 31.73 4.63
N ASN A 121 -24.21 30.64 4.56
CA ASN A 121 -24.54 29.82 5.72
C ASN A 121 -23.28 29.22 6.37
N ALA A 122 -22.30 28.80 5.56
CA ALA A 122 -21.05 28.29 6.08
C ALA A 122 -20.27 29.38 6.83
N GLN A 123 -20.16 30.59 6.28
CA GLN A 123 -19.43 31.73 6.85
C GLN A 123 -20.00 32.25 8.17
N GLN A 124 -21.31 32.10 8.41
CA GLN A 124 -21.93 32.45 9.70
C GLN A 124 -21.35 31.66 10.87
N VAL A 125 -20.81 30.47 10.62
CA VAL A 125 -20.13 29.67 11.63
C VAL A 125 -18.65 30.06 11.64
N LYS A 126 -18.19 30.72 12.71
CA LYS A 126 -16.79 31.12 12.86
C LYS A 126 -15.85 29.94 12.60
N SER A 127 -14.93 30.12 11.65
CA SER A 127 -13.85 29.17 11.40
C SER A 127 -12.97 29.04 12.65
N LYS A 128 -12.68 27.81 13.06
CA LYS A 128 -11.67 27.52 14.10
C LYS A 128 -10.26 27.41 13.52
N PHE A 129 -10.10 27.57 12.20
CA PHE A 129 -8.83 27.33 11.50
C PHE A 129 -8.17 28.65 11.12
N GLY A 130 -6.85 28.73 11.32
CA GLY A 130 -6.03 29.89 10.93
C GLY A 130 -5.71 29.96 9.43
N ALA A 131 -6.33 29.12 8.60
CA ALA A 131 -6.17 29.17 7.15
C ALA A 131 -7.17 30.15 6.52
N SER A 132 -6.80 30.78 5.41
CA SER A 132 -7.68 31.67 4.65
C SER A 132 -9.02 30.99 4.33
N THR A 133 -10.12 31.72 4.50
CA THR A 133 -11.48 31.28 4.19
C THR A 133 -12.03 31.96 2.92
N SER A 134 -11.14 32.39 2.03
CA SER A 134 -11.51 33.02 0.75
C SER A 134 -12.05 32.00 -0.25
N TRP A 135 -12.88 32.47 -1.19
CA TRP A 135 -13.39 31.68 -2.31
C TRP A 135 -13.60 32.58 -3.53
N ALA A 136 -13.63 31.99 -4.71
CA ALA A 136 -13.88 32.68 -5.97
C ALA A 136 -14.83 31.87 -6.86
N LEU A 137 -15.69 32.57 -7.60
CA LEU A 137 -16.62 31.97 -8.56
C LEU A 137 -16.06 32.14 -9.97
N GLY A 138 -15.91 31.04 -10.70
CA GLY A 138 -15.65 31.05 -12.14
C GLY A 138 -16.93 30.82 -12.95
N LYS A 139 -16.81 30.76 -14.29
CA LYS A 139 -17.96 30.57 -15.20
C LYS A 139 -18.76 29.28 -14.95
N ARG A 140 -18.09 28.17 -14.61
CA ARG A 140 -18.71 26.84 -14.42
C ARG A 140 -18.28 26.13 -13.13
N HIS A 141 -17.35 26.74 -12.40
CA HIS A 141 -16.66 26.11 -11.28
C HIS A 141 -16.52 27.09 -10.13
N ILE A 142 -16.53 26.58 -8.92
CA ILE A 142 -16.12 27.28 -7.72
C ILE A 142 -14.67 26.91 -7.38
N PHE A 143 -13.94 27.92 -6.91
CA PHE A 143 -12.58 27.84 -6.42
C PHE A 143 -12.58 28.12 -4.92
N LEU A 144 -12.00 27.22 -4.14
CA LEU A 144 -12.01 27.25 -2.69
C LEU A 144 -10.58 27.24 -2.16
N SER A 145 -10.31 28.09 -1.18
CA SER A 145 -9.14 27.98 -0.34
C SER A 145 -9.25 26.73 0.56
N GLU A 146 -8.13 26.31 1.13
CA GLU A 146 -8.10 25.14 2.02
C GLU A 146 -8.94 25.36 3.29
N GLY A 147 -8.95 26.58 3.85
CA GLY A 147 -9.68 26.89 5.08
C GLY A 147 -11.20 26.77 4.91
N ILE A 148 -11.77 27.39 3.87
CA ILE A 148 -13.22 27.31 3.62
C ILE A 148 -13.66 25.88 3.26
N ARG A 149 -12.83 25.13 2.53
CA ARG A 149 -13.11 23.71 2.22
C ARG A 149 -13.19 22.89 3.50
N GLN A 150 -12.25 23.06 4.43
CA GLN A 150 -12.25 22.32 5.69
C GLN A 150 -13.47 22.69 6.56
N GLN A 151 -13.85 23.97 6.58
CA GLN A 151 -15.05 24.43 7.27
C GLN A 151 -16.32 23.79 6.71
N LEU A 152 -16.47 23.76 5.38
CA LEU A 152 -17.61 23.09 4.72
C LEU A 152 -17.69 21.60 5.04
N GLU A 153 -16.55 20.88 5.02
CA GLU A 153 -16.53 19.44 5.34
C GLU A 153 -16.85 19.16 6.82
N ASN A 154 -16.37 20.03 7.73
CA ASN A 154 -16.69 19.90 9.16
C ASN A 154 -18.17 20.15 9.42
N LEU A 155 -18.75 21.23 8.86
CA LEU A 155 -20.19 21.50 8.95
C LEU A 155 -21.02 20.35 8.39
N ARG A 156 -20.60 19.81 7.24
CA ARG A 156 -21.26 18.66 6.62
C ARG A 156 -21.24 17.42 7.52
N SER A 157 -20.08 17.12 8.12
CA SER A 157 -19.94 15.98 9.03
C SER A 157 -20.77 16.15 10.29
N GLU A 158 -20.79 17.36 10.84
CA GLU A 158 -21.57 17.72 12.02
C GLU A 158 -23.08 17.62 11.78
N THR A 159 -23.58 18.16 10.66
CA THR A 159 -25.01 18.05 10.30
C THR A 159 -25.41 16.59 10.10
N ARG A 160 -24.58 15.78 9.44
CA ARG A 160 -24.83 14.35 9.26
C ARG A 160 -24.87 13.60 10.58
N ARG A 161 -23.95 13.91 11.50
CA ARG A 161 -23.90 13.33 12.83
C ARG A 161 -25.16 13.66 13.63
N LYS A 162 -25.63 14.92 13.59
CA LYS A 162 -26.89 15.34 14.22
C LYS A 162 -28.09 14.58 13.64
N ALA A 163 -28.19 14.49 12.32
CA ALA A 163 -29.26 13.74 11.66
C ALA A 163 -29.24 12.25 12.02
N ALA A 164 -28.06 11.61 12.02
CA ALA A 164 -27.92 10.22 12.44
C ALA A 164 -28.35 10.02 13.89
N THR A 165 -27.96 10.93 14.79
CA THR A 165 -28.35 10.89 16.20
C THR A 165 -29.87 11.02 16.35
N ALA A 166 -30.52 11.91 15.61
CA ALA A 166 -31.98 12.07 15.64
C ALA A 166 -32.71 10.80 15.20
N ILE A 167 -32.24 10.17 14.11
CA ILE A 167 -32.80 8.89 13.61
C ILE A 167 -32.58 7.79 14.66
N GLN A 168 -31.37 7.67 15.20
CA GLN A 168 -31.02 6.67 16.21
C GLN A 168 -31.85 6.82 17.49
N CYS A 169 -31.99 8.04 18.02
CA CYS A 169 -32.80 8.31 19.21
C CYS A 169 -34.27 7.99 18.97
N THR A 170 -34.81 8.38 17.80
CA THR A 170 -36.20 8.09 17.44
C THR A 170 -36.45 6.59 17.33
N TRP A 171 -35.58 5.86 16.64
CA TRP A 171 -35.68 4.41 16.49
C TRP A 171 -35.51 3.68 17.82
N ARG A 172 -34.52 4.06 18.64
CA ARG A 172 -34.33 3.47 19.98
C ARG A 172 -35.55 3.71 20.86
N GLY A 173 -36.11 4.92 20.85
CA GLY A 173 -37.33 5.25 21.59
C GLY A 173 -38.56 4.47 21.11
N TRP A 174 -38.76 4.38 19.79
CA TRP A 174 -39.82 3.56 19.19
C TRP A 174 -39.67 2.08 19.55
N ARG A 175 -38.46 1.52 19.46
CA ARG A 175 -38.16 0.12 19.77
C ARG A 175 -38.49 -0.22 21.22
N VAL A 176 -38.14 0.66 22.15
CA VAL A 176 -38.48 0.51 23.57
C VAL A 176 -40.01 0.55 23.73
N ARG A 177 -40.69 1.61 23.24
CA ARG A 177 -42.16 1.74 23.34
C ARG A 177 -42.93 0.57 22.74
N LYS A 178 -42.48 0.00 21.61
CA LYS A 178 -43.11 -1.18 21.00
C LYS A 178 -42.92 -2.46 21.83
N ARG A 179 -41.84 -2.56 22.61
CA ARG A 179 -41.52 -3.72 23.46
C ARG A 179 -42.08 -3.60 24.88
N TRP A 180 -42.53 -2.41 25.28
CA TRP A 180 -43.14 -2.14 26.60
C TRP A 180 -44.47 -2.90 26.86
N PRO A 181 -45.42 -3.00 25.92
CA PRO A 181 -46.67 -3.75 26.13
C PRO A 181 -46.45 -5.23 26.44
N ILE A 182 -45.44 -5.84 25.82
CA ILE A 182 -45.06 -7.26 26.03
C ILE A 182 -44.54 -7.51 27.45
N ARG A 183 -43.95 -6.51 28.11
CA ARG A 183 -43.46 -6.62 29.48
C ARG A 183 -44.51 -6.37 30.56
N ARG A 184 -45.63 -5.70 30.25
CA ARG A 184 -46.76 -5.53 31.20
C ARG A 184 -47.75 -6.69 31.17
N ALA A 185 -47.81 -7.45 30.07
CA ALA A 185 -48.65 -8.64 29.95
C ALA A 185 -48.04 -9.91 30.56
N LEU A 186 -46.77 -9.86 31.00
CA LEU A 186 -46.18 -10.89 31.84
C LEU A 186 -46.50 -10.56 33.30
N PRO A 187 -47.26 -11.40 34.03
CA PRO A 187 -47.47 -11.20 35.45
C PRO A 187 -46.11 -11.22 36.14
N VAL A 188 -45.88 -10.26 37.01
CA VAL A 188 -44.81 -10.32 38.01
C VAL A 188 -45.19 -11.44 38.97
N THR A 189 -44.78 -12.68 38.69
CA THR A 189 -44.73 -13.72 39.71
C THR A 189 -43.59 -13.36 40.65
N SER A 190 -43.97 -12.64 41.70
CA SER A 190 -43.17 -12.49 42.90
C SER A 190 -42.99 -13.88 43.53
N THR A 191 -41.89 -14.54 43.24
CA THR A 191 -41.29 -15.48 44.19
C THR A 191 -40.04 -14.81 44.74
N LEU A 192 -40.20 -14.24 45.94
CA LEU A 192 -39.09 -14.06 46.85
C LEU A 192 -38.44 -15.43 47.05
N SER A 193 -37.26 -15.64 46.47
CA SER A 193 -36.24 -16.45 47.13
C SER A 193 -35.08 -15.51 47.42
N SER A 194 -34.91 -15.27 48.71
CA SER A 194 -33.89 -14.43 49.30
C SER A 194 -32.51 -15.10 49.23
N LYS A 195 -31.48 -14.23 49.18
CA LYS A 195 -30.04 -14.44 49.45
C LYS A 195 -29.22 -14.90 48.22
N GLN A 196 -28.13 -14.24 47.82
CA GLN A 196 -27.31 -13.15 48.37
C GLN A 196 -26.40 -12.59 47.23
N PRO A 197 -25.65 -11.49 47.45
CA PRO A 197 -25.40 -10.48 46.44
C PRO A 197 -24.05 -10.65 45.71
N GLN A 198 -24.01 -10.37 44.41
CA GLN A 198 -22.76 -10.00 43.74
C GLN A 198 -22.77 -8.51 43.44
N GLN A 199 -22.00 -7.79 44.27
CA GLN A 199 -21.61 -6.40 44.07
C GLN A 199 -20.87 -6.26 42.74
N ALA A 200 -21.49 -5.57 41.79
CA ALA A 200 -20.79 -4.94 40.69
C ALA A 200 -20.44 -3.51 41.14
N ASN A 201 -19.31 -3.38 41.85
CA ASN A 201 -18.62 -2.10 41.99
C ASN A 201 -17.31 -2.16 41.21
N LEU A 202 -17.21 -1.23 40.26
CA LEU A 202 -15.96 -0.78 39.68
C LEU A 202 -15.10 -0.16 40.79
N THR A 203 -13.83 -0.57 40.90
CA THR A 203 -12.63 0.31 40.90
C THR A 203 -11.35 -0.51 41.13
N GLY A 204 -10.32 -0.21 40.33
CA GLY A 204 -8.90 -0.58 40.53
C GLY A 204 -8.53 -2.01 40.10
N THR A 205 -7.51 -2.29 39.27
CA THR A 205 -6.41 -1.47 38.76
C THR A 205 -5.87 -2.23 37.55
N ARG A 206 -5.83 -1.59 36.39
CA ARG A 206 -5.16 -2.12 35.19
C ARG A 206 -3.65 -2.16 35.44
N PRO A 207 -2.94 -3.30 35.33
CA PRO A 207 -1.54 -3.24 34.98
C PRO A 207 -1.44 -2.73 33.54
N ARG A 208 -0.82 -1.57 33.42
CA ARG A 208 -0.46 -0.88 32.20
C ARG A 208 0.68 -1.69 31.56
N SER A 209 0.37 -2.62 30.66
CA SER A 209 1.39 -3.18 29.76
C SER A 209 1.46 -2.31 28.51
N VAL A 210 2.50 -1.48 28.48
CA VAL A 210 3.07 -0.92 27.27
C VAL A 210 3.46 -2.09 26.36
N ASN A 211 2.99 -2.09 25.12
CA ASN A 211 3.57 -2.77 23.97
C ASN A 211 2.92 -2.10 22.75
N GLY A 212 3.61 -1.21 22.04
CA GLY A 212 4.79 -1.59 21.28
C GLY A 212 4.30 -1.98 19.89
N GLY A 213 3.92 -0.96 19.12
CA GLY A 213 3.51 -1.14 17.73
C GLY A 213 4.68 -1.69 16.92
N THR A 214 4.44 -2.79 16.23
CA THR A 214 5.20 -3.17 15.04
C THR A 214 4.20 -3.60 13.97
N GLY A 215 3.60 -2.60 13.32
CA GLY A 215 2.89 -2.80 12.07
C GLY A 215 3.91 -3.11 10.99
N THR A 216 4.12 -4.38 10.67
CA THR A 216 4.86 -4.77 9.47
C THR A 216 3.94 -4.60 8.27
N GLY A 217 4.04 -3.44 7.61
CA GLY A 217 3.43 -3.18 6.33
C GLY A 217 3.96 -4.16 5.27
N THR A 218 3.09 -5.01 4.74
CA THR A 218 3.40 -5.86 3.60
C THR A 218 3.34 -5.03 2.32
N ARG A 219 4.51 -4.68 1.80
CA ARG A 219 4.74 -4.24 0.42
C ARG A 219 4.65 -5.46 -0.51
N PRO A 220 3.99 -5.41 -1.68
CA PRO A 220 4.08 -6.49 -2.66
C PRO A 220 5.51 -6.57 -3.20
N ARG A 221 6.06 -7.79 -3.23
CA ARG A 221 7.37 -8.09 -3.85
C ARG A 221 7.19 -8.21 -5.38
N PRO A 222 8.11 -7.69 -6.21
CA PRO A 222 8.12 -7.99 -7.64
C PRO A 222 8.29 -9.51 -7.83
N GLN A 223 7.46 -10.11 -8.68
CA GLN A 223 7.61 -11.53 -9.03
C GLN A 223 8.88 -11.75 -9.86
N PRO A 224 9.50 -12.94 -9.79
CA PRO A 224 10.52 -13.33 -10.76
C PRO A 224 9.90 -13.30 -12.16
N ILE A 225 10.58 -12.69 -13.12
CA ILE A 225 10.21 -12.77 -14.53
C ILE A 225 10.36 -14.25 -14.92
N ALA A 226 9.26 -14.97 -15.00
CA ALA A 226 9.21 -16.27 -15.64
C ALA A 226 9.23 -16.02 -17.16
N GLY A 227 10.21 -16.57 -17.86
CA GLY A 227 10.21 -16.59 -19.32
C GLY A 227 11.42 -15.99 -20.04
N THR A 228 12.63 -16.04 -19.48
CA THR A 228 13.80 -16.05 -20.36
C THR A 228 14.02 -17.49 -20.82
N PRO A 229 13.80 -17.84 -22.09
CA PRO A 229 14.14 -19.17 -22.60
C PRO A 229 15.65 -19.42 -22.39
N PRO A 230 16.07 -20.69 -22.19
CA PRO A 230 17.49 -21.01 -22.15
C PRO A 230 18.12 -20.56 -23.49
N PRO A 231 19.33 -19.97 -23.47
CA PRO A 231 19.98 -19.56 -24.70
C PRO A 231 20.24 -20.78 -25.58
N ASP A 232 19.89 -20.67 -26.86
CA ASP A 232 20.12 -21.72 -27.85
C ASP A 232 21.63 -22.00 -27.97
N PRO A 233 22.07 -23.27 -28.01
CA PRO A 233 23.49 -23.64 -28.05
C PRO A 233 24.22 -23.21 -29.34
N THR A 234 23.48 -22.69 -30.32
CA THR A 234 24.00 -22.19 -31.60
C THR A 234 24.18 -20.68 -31.67
N GLU A 235 23.67 -19.91 -30.69
CA GLU A 235 24.02 -18.50 -30.57
C GLU A 235 25.37 -18.39 -29.86
N LYS A 236 26.44 -18.17 -30.62
CA LYS A 236 27.70 -17.62 -30.09
C LYS A 236 27.42 -16.20 -29.62
N CYS A 237 26.79 -16.07 -28.45
CA CYS A 237 26.42 -14.79 -27.87
C CYS A 237 27.66 -14.11 -27.28
N ALA A 238 27.76 -12.82 -27.59
CA ALA A 238 28.67 -11.81 -27.08
C ALA A 238 30.10 -11.82 -27.65
N ASP A 239 30.35 -10.81 -28.48
CA ASP A 239 31.69 -10.41 -28.93
C ASP A 239 32.59 -10.25 -27.71
N GLN A 240 33.60 -11.11 -27.60
CA GLN A 240 34.42 -11.27 -26.39
C GLN A 240 35.09 -9.95 -25.98
N LYS A 241 35.33 -9.06 -26.96
CA LYS A 241 35.84 -7.70 -26.74
C LYS A 241 34.84 -6.78 -26.04
N MET A 242 33.56 -6.89 -26.35
CA MET A 242 32.51 -6.06 -25.74
C MET A 242 32.31 -6.43 -24.27
N ILE A 243 32.38 -7.73 -23.94
CA ILE A 243 32.35 -8.20 -22.54
C ILE A 243 33.55 -7.66 -21.79
N GLN A 244 34.76 -7.78 -22.36
CA GLN A 244 36.00 -7.36 -21.71
C GLN A 244 36.05 -5.84 -21.48
N GLN A 245 35.57 -5.04 -22.44
CA GLN A 245 35.45 -3.59 -22.29
C GLN A 245 34.43 -3.20 -21.22
N THR A 246 33.27 -3.87 -21.17
CA THR A 246 32.24 -3.61 -20.16
C THR A 246 32.75 -3.97 -18.76
N CYS A 247 33.41 -5.12 -18.60
CA CYS A 247 33.99 -5.54 -17.33
C CYS A 247 35.10 -4.59 -16.85
N THR A 248 35.94 -4.09 -17.77
CA THR A 248 36.99 -3.11 -17.44
C THR A 248 36.38 -1.77 -17.02
N LEU A 249 35.30 -1.32 -17.69
CA LEU A 249 34.61 -0.06 -17.38
C LEU A 249 33.95 -0.07 -15.99
N PHE A 250 33.44 -1.23 -15.56
CA PHE A 250 32.77 -1.39 -14.26
C PHE A 250 33.65 -2.02 -13.17
N GLY A 251 34.94 -2.27 -13.46
CA GLY A 251 35.88 -2.89 -12.51
C GLY A 251 35.48 -4.30 -12.06
N LEU A 252 34.77 -5.04 -12.91
CA LEU A 252 34.32 -6.40 -12.64
C LEU A 252 35.40 -7.37 -13.12
N ASP A 253 36.06 -8.06 -12.19
CA ASP A 253 37.02 -9.11 -12.50
C ASP A 253 36.28 -10.34 -13.06
N LEU A 254 36.56 -10.69 -14.32
CA LEU A 254 35.97 -11.84 -15.00
C LEU A 254 36.44 -13.18 -14.42
N GLU A 255 37.62 -13.20 -13.79
CA GLU A 255 38.20 -14.40 -13.17
C GLU A 255 37.61 -14.68 -11.78
N ARG A 256 37.04 -13.65 -11.12
CA ARG A 256 36.50 -13.76 -9.76
C ARG A 256 35.07 -13.25 -9.69
N PRO A 257 34.07 -14.13 -9.95
CA PRO A 257 32.68 -13.76 -9.78
C PRO A 257 32.46 -13.30 -8.32
N PRO A 258 31.64 -12.25 -8.11
CA PRO A 258 31.34 -11.77 -6.77
C PRO A 258 30.71 -12.89 -5.94
N PRO A 259 31.05 -13.02 -4.65
CA PRO A 259 30.53 -14.08 -3.81
C PRO A 259 29.01 -14.00 -3.77
N VAL A 260 28.37 -15.10 -4.17
CA VAL A 260 26.90 -15.22 -4.13
C VAL A 260 26.47 -15.12 -2.67
N PRO A 261 25.43 -14.33 -2.34
CA PRO A 261 24.93 -14.28 -0.98
C PRO A 261 24.55 -15.70 -0.50
N PRO A 262 24.82 -16.03 0.77
CA PRO A 262 24.55 -17.37 1.29
C PRO A 262 23.07 -17.73 1.13
N SER A 263 22.81 -19.02 0.89
CA SER A 263 21.46 -19.55 0.79
C SER A 263 20.63 -19.15 2.03
N ARG A 264 19.40 -18.70 1.80
CA ARG A 264 18.50 -18.28 2.88
C ARG A 264 18.16 -19.48 3.77
N SER A 265 18.22 -19.30 5.09
CA SER A 265 17.90 -20.32 6.10
C SER A 265 16.39 -20.63 6.25
N TYR A 266 15.60 -20.37 5.21
CA TYR A 266 14.14 -20.49 5.24
C TYR A 266 13.56 -20.62 3.82
N THR A 267 12.39 -21.25 3.74
CA THR A 267 11.53 -21.25 2.54
C THR A 267 10.38 -20.25 2.72
N VAL A 268 9.94 -19.62 1.63
CA VAL A 268 8.77 -18.73 1.63
C VAL A 268 7.64 -19.39 0.87
N THR A 269 6.48 -19.51 1.51
CA THR A 269 5.27 -20.09 0.91
C THR A 269 4.12 -19.13 1.15
N GLY A 270 3.57 -18.57 0.06
CA GLY A 270 2.62 -17.46 0.15
C GLY A 270 3.24 -16.26 0.89
N ASN A 271 2.65 -15.89 2.02
CA ASN A 271 3.12 -14.79 2.87
C ASN A 271 3.89 -15.25 4.11
N THR A 272 4.13 -16.56 4.27
CA THR A 272 4.70 -17.15 5.48
C THR A 272 6.15 -17.59 5.26
N LYS A 273 7.00 -17.31 6.25
CA LYS A 273 8.39 -17.76 6.32
C LYS A 273 8.45 -19.08 7.09
N LEU A 274 8.90 -20.16 6.45
CA LEU A 274 9.10 -21.47 7.06
C LEU A 274 10.61 -21.70 7.27
N GLY A 275 11.05 -21.86 8.52
CA GLY A 275 12.43 -22.28 8.84
C GLY A 275 12.65 -23.76 8.52
N TYR A 276 13.90 -24.23 8.62
CA TYR A 276 14.21 -25.66 8.60
C TYR A 276 14.28 -26.21 10.04
N PRO A 277 14.02 -27.52 10.27
CA PRO A 277 13.68 -28.55 9.28
C PRO A 277 12.23 -28.48 8.79
N GLN A 278 11.97 -28.96 7.57
CA GLN A 278 10.65 -28.91 6.89
C GLN A 278 10.25 -30.28 6.38
N THR A 279 8.99 -30.66 6.58
CA THR A 279 8.42 -31.86 5.99
C THR A 279 7.93 -31.59 4.56
N ARG A 280 8.44 -32.35 3.59
CA ARG A 280 8.03 -32.26 2.18
C ARG A 280 7.61 -33.62 1.64
N VAL A 281 6.84 -33.63 0.56
CA VAL A 281 6.43 -34.85 -0.14
C VAL A 281 7.14 -34.89 -1.50
N MET A 282 7.71 -36.05 -1.82
CA MET A 282 8.37 -36.31 -3.10
C MET A 282 7.32 -36.36 -4.23
N LYS A 283 7.48 -35.55 -5.28
CA LYS A 283 6.61 -35.50 -6.47
C LYS A 283 6.95 -36.58 -7.49
N MET A 284 8.20 -37.03 -7.49
CA MET A 284 8.77 -38.03 -8.40
C MET A 284 9.90 -38.78 -7.68
N PRO A 285 10.25 -40.00 -8.13
CA PRO A 285 11.31 -40.75 -7.49
C PRO A 285 12.69 -40.08 -7.70
N PHE A 286 13.61 -40.28 -6.76
CA PHE A 286 14.98 -39.78 -6.84
C PHE A 286 15.97 -40.81 -6.25
N PRO A 287 17.07 -41.14 -6.93
CA PRO A 287 17.50 -40.66 -8.26
C PRO A 287 16.68 -41.28 -9.42
N GLU A 288 16.65 -40.59 -10.57
CA GLU A 288 15.79 -40.92 -11.72
C GLU A 288 16.25 -42.19 -12.47
N GLU A 289 17.52 -42.57 -12.36
CA GLU A 289 18.15 -43.67 -13.09
C GLU A 289 18.28 -44.97 -12.27
N GLY A 290 17.78 -45.03 -11.03
CA GLY A 290 17.76 -46.26 -10.22
C GLY A 290 19.11 -46.75 -9.68
N GLU A 291 20.23 -46.15 -10.06
CA GLU A 291 21.58 -46.48 -9.56
C GLU A 291 22.00 -45.62 -8.37
N GLY A 292 21.22 -45.65 -7.27
CA GLY A 292 21.57 -44.98 -6.02
C GLY A 292 21.31 -45.87 -4.81
N GLU A 293 22.21 -45.83 -3.82
CA GLU A 293 22.12 -46.61 -2.58
C GLU A 293 20.89 -46.26 -1.74
N VAL A 294 20.31 -45.08 -1.95
CA VAL A 294 19.08 -44.60 -1.30
C VAL A 294 18.10 -44.09 -2.36
N VAL A 295 16.93 -44.73 -2.44
CA VAL A 295 15.86 -44.37 -3.39
C VAL A 295 14.69 -43.75 -2.62
N LEU A 296 14.38 -42.50 -2.96
CA LEU A 296 13.19 -41.81 -2.48
C LEU A 296 12.05 -42.02 -3.48
N LEU A 297 10.91 -42.52 -3.02
CA LEU A 297 9.78 -42.83 -3.90
C LEU A 297 8.81 -41.64 -4.03
N LYS A 298 8.07 -41.58 -5.14
CA LYS A 298 6.97 -40.63 -5.32
C LYS A 298 5.92 -40.82 -4.21
N GLY A 299 5.52 -39.72 -3.57
CA GLY A 299 4.57 -39.70 -2.46
C GLY A 299 5.21 -39.89 -1.08
N GLU A 300 6.50 -40.23 -1.01
CA GLU A 300 7.20 -40.38 0.25
C GLU A 300 7.39 -39.03 0.93
N THR A 301 7.23 -39.02 2.25
CA THR A 301 7.41 -37.81 3.07
C THR A 301 8.83 -37.76 3.58
N VAL A 302 9.55 -36.68 3.27
CA VAL A 302 10.97 -36.51 3.57
C VAL A 302 11.22 -35.26 4.42
N LEU A 303 12.27 -35.31 5.25
CA LEU A 303 12.66 -34.19 6.11
C LEU A 303 13.77 -33.36 5.44
N VAL A 304 13.46 -32.11 5.13
CA VAL A 304 14.41 -31.16 4.59
C VAL A 304 15.07 -30.41 5.73
N VAL A 305 16.37 -30.62 5.95
CA VAL A 305 17.12 -30.04 7.08
C VAL A 305 17.74 -28.69 6.72
N GLY A 306 17.88 -28.37 5.43
CA GLY A 306 18.47 -27.11 5.03
C GLY A 306 18.49 -26.84 3.52
N ALA A 307 19.00 -25.67 3.16
CA ALA A 307 19.36 -25.36 1.79
C ALA A 307 20.68 -26.05 1.43
N SER A 308 20.73 -26.68 0.26
CA SER A 308 21.96 -27.28 -0.24
C SER A 308 22.96 -26.19 -0.68
N PRO A 309 24.28 -26.44 -0.56
CA PRO A 309 25.29 -25.64 -1.25
C PRO A 309 25.18 -25.77 -2.77
N ARG A 310 24.60 -26.86 -3.29
CA ARG A 310 24.30 -27.03 -4.72
C ARG A 310 23.08 -26.20 -5.10
N ARG A 311 23.24 -25.31 -6.09
CA ARG A 311 22.15 -24.47 -6.60
C ARG A 311 20.95 -25.33 -7.00
N GLY A 312 19.76 -24.93 -6.58
CA GLY A 312 18.52 -25.63 -6.92
C GLY A 312 18.27 -26.94 -6.16
N HIS A 313 19.09 -27.28 -5.16
CA HIS A 313 18.93 -28.48 -4.35
C HIS A 313 18.62 -28.14 -2.89
N LEU A 314 18.04 -29.09 -2.17
CA LEU A 314 17.78 -29.04 -0.73
C LEU A 314 18.45 -30.24 -0.06
N LEU A 315 18.83 -30.06 1.21
CA LEU A 315 19.38 -31.15 2.02
C LEU A 315 18.23 -31.93 2.63
N VAL A 316 18.10 -33.18 2.21
CA VAL A 316 17.09 -34.12 2.67
C VAL A 316 17.77 -35.16 3.54
N GLU A 317 17.25 -35.39 4.74
CA GLU A 317 17.73 -36.45 5.63
C GLU A 317 16.83 -37.68 5.48
N HIS A 318 17.42 -38.81 5.11
CA HIS A 318 16.75 -40.10 4.93
C HIS A 318 17.71 -41.23 5.31
N ASN A 319 17.26 -42.17 6.16
CA ASN A 319 18.06 -43.32 6.62
C ASN A 319 19.48 -42.95 7.10
N ASN A 320 19.59 -41.92 7.95
CA ASN A 320 20.85 -41.34 8.46
C ASN A 320 21.85 -40.85 7.39
N THR A 321 21.38 -40.64 6.16
CA THR A 321 22.17 -40.10 5.05
C THR A 321 21.57 -38.78 4.60
N THR A 322 22.42 -37.79 4.31
CA THR A 322 22.00 -36.50 3.76
C THR A 322 22.09 -36.52 2.24
N LEU A 323 20.95 -36.41 1.58
CA LEU A 323 20.84 -36.37 0.12
C LEU A 323 20.63 -34.94 -0.38
N HIS A 324 21.24 -34.63 -1.53
CA HIS A 324 20.99 -33.37 -2.23
C HIS A 324 19.91 -33.60 -3.28
N VAL A 325 18.68 -33.21 -2.96
CA VAL A 325 17.52 -33.46 -3.83
C VAL A 325 17.08 -32.15 -4.49
N PRO A 326 16.84 -32.11 -5.82
CA PRO A 326 16.32 -30.92 -6.49
C PRO A 326 15.01 -30.44 -5.87
N TYR A 327 14.87 -29.13 -5.61
CA TYR A 327 13.65 -28.61 -4.95
C TYR A 327 12.37 -28.88 -5.77
N GLN A 328 12.48 -29.04 -7.08
CA GLN A 328 11.37 -29.29 -8.00
C GLN A 328 10.74 -30.67 -7.80
N PHE A 329 11.51 -31.61 -7.24
CA PHE A 329 11.09 -32.98 -6.98
C PHE A 329 10.30 -33.08 -5.67
N MET A 330 10.12 -31.97 -4.94
CA MET A 330 9.48 -31.95 -3.63
C MET A 330 8.48 -30.81 -3.51
N GLU A 331 7.35 -31.07 -2.87
CA GLU A 331 6.38 -30.04 -2.48
C GLU A 331 6.20 -29.98 -0.97
N LEU A 332 5.93 -28.78 -0.46
CA LEU A 332 5.62 -28.61 0.96
C LEU A 332 4.29 -29.28 1.26
N LYS A 333 4.28 -30.17 2.26
CA LYS A 333 3.04 -30.76 2.75
C LYS A 333 2.21 -29.62 3.38
N PRO A 334 1.02 -29.30 2.86
CA PRO A 334 0.16 -28.32 3.53
C PRO A 334 -0.22 -28.92 4.89
N CYS A 335 0.21 -28.28 5.98
CA CYS A 335 -0.41 -28.55 7.27
C CYS A 335 -1.88 -28.13 7.13
N ASN A 336 -2.82 -29.06 7.30
CA ASN A 336 -4.24 -28.75 7.39
C ASN A 336 -4.46 -27.82 8.58
N ILE A 337 -4.35 -26.52 8.35
CA ILE A 337 -4.86 -25.51 9.27
C ILE A 337 -6.36 -25.49 9.00
N ASN A 338 -7.12 -26.24 9.80
CA ASN A 338 -8.56 -26.04 9.89
C ASN A 338 -8.80 -24.58 10.30
N VAL A 339 -9.31 -23.78 9.36
CA VAL A 339 -9.92 -22.46 9.57
C VAL A 339 -11.33 -22.52 9.03
#